data_AF-A0A955WJD6-F1
#
_entry.id   AF-A0A955WJD6-F1
#
_cell.length_a   1.000
_cell.length_b   1.000
_cell.length_c   1.000
_cell.angle_alpha   90.00
_cell.angle_beta   90.00
_cell.angle_gamma   90.00
#
_symmetry.space_group_name_H-M   'P 1'
#
loop_
_entity.id
_entity.type
_entity.pdbx_description
1 polymer ?
#
loop_
_entity_poly.entity_id
_entity_poly.type
_entity_poly.pdbx_seq_one_letter_code
_entity_poly.pdbx_strand_id
1 'polypeptide(L)' 'AAVKLGGKTGTLALRDPYTSYTWFVGFAPLDDPQIAIAVMVGNGELWWQRAIDIARDTLAEYFQKKAEKTVAAR' A
#
# COMPACT_ATOMS: atom_id res chain seq x y z
N ALA A 1 -16.34 -4.00 -6.80
CA ALA A 1 -16.31 -2.56 -7.19
C ALA A 1 -14.91 -2.02 -6.95
N ALA A 2 -14.40 -1.15 -7.82
CA ALA A 2 -13.09 -0.54 -7.62
C ALA A 2 -13.12 0.41 -6.41
N VAL A 3 -12.13 0.33 -5.53
CA VAL A 3 -11.97 1.23 -4.36
C VAL A 3 -11.05 2.38 -4.76
N LYS A 4 -11.51 3.62 -4.59
CA LYS A 4 -10.67 4.81 -4.80
C LYS A 4 -9.72 5.00 -3.63
N LEU A 5 -8.45 5.28 -3.93
CA LEU A 5 -7.36 5.45 -2.98
C LEU A 5 -6.84 6.89 -3.06
N GLY A 6 -6.65 7.52 -1.90
CA GLY A 6 -5.85 8.74 -1.77
C GLY A 6 -4.50 8.42 -1.14
N GLY A 7 -3.42 9.04 -1.61
CA GLY A 7 -2.10 8.83 -0.99
C GLY A 7 -0.96 9.54 -1.69
N LYS A 8 0.23 9.40 -1.11
CA LYS A 8 1.47 10.00 -1.57
C LYS A 8 2.60 8.97 -1.57
N THR A 9 3.39 9.01 -2.63
CA THR A 9 4.63 8.24 -2.78
C THR A 9 5.83 9.05 -2.34
N GLY A 10 6.91 8.36 -1.98
CA GLY A 10 8.24 8.94 -1.96
C GLY A 10 9.33 7.91 -2.14
N THR A 11 10.53 8.42 -2.38
CA THR A 11 11.72 7.63 -2.70
C THR A 11 12.94 8.30 -2.06
N LEU A 12 13.88 7.50 -1.57
CA LEU A 12 15.17 7.95 -1.07
C LEU A 12 16.23 6.92 -1.45
N ALA A 13 17.40 7.34 -1.90
CA ALA A 13 18.52 6.43 -2.13
C ALA A 13 19.68 6.79 -1.20
N LEU A 14 20.17 5.79 -0.46
CA LEU A 14 21.43 5.86 0.28
C LEU A 14 22.54 5.27 -0.60
N ARG A 15 23.76 5.82 -0.47
CA ARG A 15 24.91 5.41 -1.28
C ARG A 15 25.81 4.37 -0.62
N ASP A 16 25.88 4.34 0.71
CA ASP A 16 26.81 3.48 1.44
C ASP A 16 26.21 2.95 2.76
N PRO A 17 25.81 1.66 2.84
CA PRO A 17 25.64 0.75 1.68
C PRO A 17 24.53 1.26 0.75
N TYR A 18 24.56 0.87 -0.53
CA TYR A 18 23.48 1.26 -1.44
C TYR A 18 22.14 0.69 -0.94
N THR A 19 21.16 1.57 -0.74
CA THR A 19 19.79 1.17 -0.41
C THR A 19 18.80 2.13 -1.04
N SER A 20 17.92 1.60 -1.88
CA SER A 20 16.80 2.33 -2.48
C SER A 20 15.55 2.11 -1.63
N TYR A 21 15.12 3.16 -0.95
CA TYR A 21 13.86 3.21 -0.24
C TYR A 21 12.75 3.71 -1.16
N THR A 22 11.62 3.02 -1.13
CA THR A 22 10.34 3.53 -1.62
C THR A 22 9.33 3.49 -0.50
N TRP A 23 8.43 4.48 -0.44
CA TRP A 23 7.32 4.46 0.48
C TRP A 23 6.03 4.93 -0.17
N PHE A 24 4.92 4.47 0.41
CA PHE A 24 3.57 4.93 0.12
C PHE A 24 2.84 5.14 1.45
N VAL A 25 2.18 6.29 1.58
CA VAL A 25 1.26 6.56 2.69
C VAL A 25 -0.07 7.00 2.08
N GLY A 26 -1.17 6.40 2.52
CA GLY A 26 -2.48 6.71 1.98
C GLY A 26 -3.63 6.16 2.81
N PHE A 27 -4.84 6.40 2.33
CA PHE A 27 -6.07 5.96 2.95
C PHE A 27 -7.12 5.62 1.90
N ALA A 28 -8.03 4.72 2.28
CA ALA A 28 -9.12 4.28 1.42
C ALA A 28 -10.38 3.91 2.22
N PRO A 29 -11.58 3.98 1.61
CA PRO A 29 -11.90 4.69 0.37
C PRO A 29 -11.61 6.20 0.42
N LEU A 30 -11.49 6.87 -0.74
CA LEU A 30 -11.25 8.31 -0.82
C LEU A 30 -12.41 9.15 -0.27
N ASP A 31 -13.65 8.73 -0.58
CA ASP A 31 -14.87 9.49 -0.27
C ASP A 31 -15.39 9.24 1.16
N ASP A 32 -15.11 8.06 1.74
CA ASP A 32 -15.42 7.67 3.12
C ASP A 32 -14.24 6.84 3.67
N PRO A 33 -13.20 7.46 4.28
CA PRO A 33 -12.00 6.75 4.70
C PRO A 33 -12.25 5.72 5.82
N GLN A 34 -11.83 4.48 5.60
CA GLN A 34 -12.04 3.36 6.53
C GLN A 34 -10.74 2.73 7.03
N ILE A 35 -9.64 2.89 6.28
CA ILE A 35 -8.32 2.40 6.61
C ILE A 35 -7.25 3.37 6.11
N ALA A 36 -6.20 3.56 6.90
CA ALA A 36 -4.95 4.21 6.50
C ALA A 36 -3.83 3.17 6.46
N ILE A 37 -2.88 3.35 5.54
CA ILE A 37 -1.74 2.46 5.34
C ILE A 37 -0.47 3.27 5.12
N ALA A 38 0.63 2.81 5.71
CA ALA A 38 1.98 3.26 5.43
C ALA A 38 2.85 2.04 5.13
N VAL A 39 3.50 2.05 3.97
CA VAL A 39 4.41 0.98 3.52
C VAL A 39 5.75 1.61 3.18
N MET A 40 6.83 1.04 3.69
CA MET A 40 8.20 1.39 3.34
C MET A 40 8.97 0.12 2.97
N VAL A 41 9.68 0.18 1.85
CA VAL A 41 10.50 -0.92 1.34
C VAL A 41 11.90 -0.39 1.12
N GLY A 42 12.91 -1.02 1.72
CA GLY A 42 14.31 -0.80 1.42
C GLY A 42 14.86 -1.96 0.59
N ASN A 43 15.33 -1.67 -0.62
CA ASN A 43 15.92 -2.65 -1.54
C ASN A 43 17.41 -2.34 -1.76
N GLY A 44 18.20 -3.38 -2.06
CA GLY A 44 19.55 -3.21 -2.61
C GLY A 44 19.53 -2.75 -4.09
N GLU A 45 20.64 -2.95 -4.82
CA GLU A 45 20.77 -2.53 -6.23
C GLU A 45 19.79 -3.23 -7.18
N LEU A 46 19.47 -4.50 -6.92
CA LEU A 46 18.43 -5.24 -7.63
C LEU A 46 17.08 -4.96 -6.96
N TRP A 47 16.14 -4.39 -7.72
CA TRP A 47 14.84 -3.98 -7.20
C TRP A 47 13.70 -4.52 -8.07
N TRP A 48 12.72 -5.17 -7.44
CA TRP A 48 11.46 -5.58 -8.07
C TRP A 48 10.23 -5.24 -7.22
N GLN A 49 10.39 -4.96 -5.92
CA GLN A 49 9.27 -4.60 -5.04
C GLN A 49 9.25 -3.09 -4.77
N ARG A 50 8.12 -2.43 -5.07
CA ARG A 50 7.88 -1.03 -4.72
C ARG A 50 6.80 -0.96 -3.65
N ALA A 51 6.92 0.00 -2.74
CA ALA A 51 5.94 0.18 -1.66
C ALA A 51 4.50 0.36 -2.16
N ILE A 52 4.29 0.96 -3.34
CA ILE A 52 2.94 1.16 -3.91
C ILE A 52 2.28 -0.16 -4.33
N ASP A 53 3.04 -1.12 -4.84
CA ASP A 53 2.50 -2.41 -5.27
C ASP A 53 2.06 -3.22 -4.05
N ILE A 54 2.88 -3.24 -3.01
CA ILE A 54 2.55 -3.87 -1.72
C ILE A 54 1.32 -3.20 -1.08
N ALA A 55 1.26 -1.86 -1.08
CA ALA A 55 0.11 -1.15 -0.54
C ALA A 55 -1.19 -1.47 -1.29
N ARG A 56 -1.13 -1.55 -2.63
CA ARG A 56 -2.28 -1.93 -3.46
C ARG A 56 -2.78 -3.33 -3.13
N ASP A 57 -1.88 -4.30 -3.09
CA ASP A 57 -2.24 -5.71 -2.87
C ASP A 57 -2.79 -5.91 -1.45
N THR A 58 -2.19 -5.26 -0.46
CA THR A 58 -2.66 -5.26 0.95
C THR A 58 -4.08 -4.68 1.07
N LEU A 59 -4.33 -3.53 0.43
CA LEU A 59 -5.65 -2.90 0.46
C LEU A 59 -6.69 -3.74 -0.30
N ALA A 60 -6.31 -4.35 -1.43
CA ALA A 60 -7.20 -5.24 -2.17
C ALA A 60 -7.64 -6.42 -1.29
N GLU A 61 -6.70 -7.06 -0.58
CA GLU A 61 -7.02 -8.15 0.34
C GLU A 61 -7.87 -7.69 1.52
N TYR A 62 -7.58 -6.51 2.10
CA TYR A 62 -8.38 -5.94 3.19
C TYR A 62 -9.85 -5.76 2.80
N PHE A 63 -10.11 -5.14 1.65
CA PHE A 63 -11.48 -4.90 1.19
C PHE A 63 -12.18 -6.18 0.72
N GLN A 64 -11.45 -7.15 0.16
CA GLN A 64 -12.00 -8.46 -0.15
C GLN A 64 -12.48 -9.18 1.11
N LYS A 65 -11.64 -9.30 2.14
CA LYS A 65 -12.02 -9.94 3.42
C LYS A 65 -13.15 -9.21 4.12
N LYS A 66 -13.20 -7.87 4.02
CA LYS A 66 -14.30 -7.07 4.58
C LYS A 66 -15.62 -7.37 3.87
N ALA A 67 -15.61 -7.50 2.54
CA ALA A 67 -16.78 -7.87 1.76
C ALA A 67 -17.28 -9.29 2.12
N GLU A 68 -16.37 -10.26 2.21
CA GLU A 68 -16.69 -11.65 2.60
C GLU A 68 -17.35 -11.71 3.99
N LYS A 69 -16.81 -11.00 4.98
CA LYS A 69 -17.42 -10.92 6.32
C LYS A 69 -18.81 -10.28 6.30
N THR A 70 -19.00 -9.25 5.48
CA THR A 70 -20.30 -8.57 5.34
C THR A 70 -21.35 -9.49 4.72
N VAL A 71 -20.95 -10.36 3.79
CA VAL A 71 -21.82 -11.37 3.19
C VAL A 71 -22.14 -12.48 4.19
N ALA A 72 -21.16 -12.99 4.93
CA ALA A 72 -21.37 -14.06 5.92
C ALA A 72 -22.22 -13.63 7.12
N ALA A 73 -22.29 -12.33 7.43
CA ALA A 73 -23.12 -11.79 8.50
C ALA A 73 -24.58 -11.51 8.08
N ARG A 74 -24.93 -11.76 6.81
CA ARG A 74 -26.29 -11.65 6.25
C ARG A 74 -26.90 -13.03 6.09
#